data_AF-A0A0D8HE75-F1
#
_entry.id   AF-A0A0D8HE75-F1
#
_cell.length_a   1.000
_cell.length_b   1.000
_cell.length_c   1.000
_cell.angle_alpha   90.00
_cell.angle_beta   90.00
_cell.angle_gamma   90.00
#
_symmetry.space_group_name_H-M   'P 1'
#
loop_
_entity.id
_entity.type
_entity.pdbx_description
1 polymer ?
#
loop_
_entity_poly.entity_id
_entity_poly.type
_entity_poly.pdbx_seq_one_letter_code
_entity_poly.pdbx_strand_id
1 'polypeptide(L)'
;MVDYAGQKIPIYDCTSGEVSFEASIFVMTLGYSGYVYVEAQRSQDIANLMEGHSRGFEFIGGASIERLRRVPLGIESPIGV
;
A
#
# COMPACT_ATOMS: atom_id res chain seq x y z
N MET A 1 -3.97 -9.50 -5.88
CA MET A 1 -4.34 -8.59 -6.99
C MET A 1 -4.50 -7.20 -6.42
N VAL A 2 -4.25 -6.17 -7.22
CA VAL A 2 -4.42 -4.77 -6.81
C VAL A 2 -5.09 -3.97 -7.92
N ASP A 3 -5.82 -2.94 -7.54
CA ASP A 3 -6.41 -1.99 -8.47
C ASP A 3 -6.66 -0.63 -7.81
N TYR A 4 -6.91 0.39 -8.62
CA TYR A 4 -7.47 1.65 -8.17
C TYR A 4 -8.94 1.77 -8.60
N ALA A 5 -9.79 2.27 -7.70
CA ALA A 5 -11.14 2.66 -8.10
C ALA A 5 -11.07 3.78 -9.14
N GLY A 6 -11.84 3.65 -10.23
CA GLY A 6 -11.87 4.64 -11.30
C GLY A 6 -12.41 6.01 -10.88
N GLN A 7 -13.26 6.04 -9.85
CA GLN A 7 -13.78 7.27 -9.28
C GLN A 7 -12.90 7.76 -8.13
N LYS A 8 -12.52 9.05 -8.18
CA LYS A 8 -11.87 9.73 -7.06
C LYS A 8 -12.90 10.21 -6.05
N ILE A 9 -12.49 10.31 -4.79
CA ILE A 9 -13.32 10.80 -3.70
C ILE A 9 -12.71 12.07 -3.09
N PRO A 10 -13.53 13.07 -2.75
CA PRO A 10 -13.04 14.27 -2.07
C PRO A 10 -12.64 13.94 -0.63
N ILE A 11 -11.46 14.39 -0.23
CA ILE A 11 -11.02 14.41 1.17
C ILE A 11 -11.19 15.83 1.70
N TYR A 12 -12.01 15.98 2.73
CA TYR A 12 -12.32 17.28 3.32
C TYR A 12 -11.36 17.63 4.45
N ASP A 13 -10.99 18.90 4.53
CA ASP A 13 -10.33 19.46 5.71
C ASP A 13 -11.35 19.56 6.85
N CYS A 14 -11.02 18.99 8.01
CA CYS A 14 -11.93 18.93 9.15
C CYS A 14 -12.18 20.28 9.84
N THR A 15 -11.35 21.28 9.56
CA THR A 15 -11.44 22.63 10.14
C THR A 15 -12.17 23.59 9.22
N SER A 16 -11.84 23.61 7.92
CA SER A 16 -12.49 24.51 6.95
C SER A 16 -13.74 23.94 6.29
N GLY A 17 -13.87 22.60 6.24
CA GLY A 17 -14.93 21.92 5.50
C GLY A 17 -14.74 21.95 3.97
N GLU A 18 -13.65 22.54 3.48
CA GLU A 18 -13.32 22.57 2.05
C GLU A 18 -12.67 21.26 1.60
N VAL A 19 -12.74 20.98 0.29
CA VAL A 19 -12.04 19.83 -0.29
C VAL A 19 -10.54 20.10 -0.30
N SER A 20 -9.79 19.31 0.47
CA SER A 20 -8.33 19.37 0.52
C SER A 20 -7.70 18.77 -0.74
N PHE A 21 -8.19 17.60 -1.18
CA PHE A 21 -7.75 16.95 -2.42
C PHE A 21 -8.69 15.81 -2.83
N GLU A 22 -8.58 15.40 -4.10
CA GLU A 22 -9.25 14.23 -4.67
C GLU A 22 -8.37 12.98 -4.50
N ALA A 23 -8.79 12.04 -3.66
CA ALA A 23 -8.07 10.80 -3.40
C ALA A 23 -8.50 9.67 -4.35
N SER A 24 -7.55 8.83 -4.72
CA SER A 24 -7.79 7.56 -5.40
C SER A 24 -7.84 6.44 -4.37
N ILE A 25 -8.80 5.52 -4.51
CA ILE A 25 -8.90 4.37 -3.61
C ILE A 25 -8.05 3.23 -4.15
N PHE A 26 -7.00 2.88 -3.43
CA PHE A 26 -6.21 1.68 -3.67
C PHE A 26 -6.90 0.49 -3.00
N VAL A 27 -7.02 -0.62 -3.73
CA VAL A 27 -7.61 -1.86 -3.25
C VAL A 27 -6.64 -3.00 -3.49
N MET A 28 -6.40 -3.81 -2.46
CA MET A 28 -5.63 -5.05 -2.55
C MET A 28 -6.47 -6.22 -2.06
N THR A 29 -6.50 -7.30 -2.85
CA THR A 29 -7.23 -8.53 -2.50
C THR A 29 -6.32 -9.75 -2.53
N LEU A 30 -6.38 -10.54 -1.46
CA LEU A 30 -5.76 -11.87 -1.39
C LEU A 30 -6.72 -12.90 -2.00
N GLY A 31 -6.41 -13.37 -3.22
CA GLY A 31 -7.33 -14.17 -4.04
C GLY A 31 -7.75 -15.52 -3.44
N TYR A 32 -6.97 -16.09 -2.51
CA TYR A 32 -7.33 -17.35 -1.87
C TYR A 32 -8.22 -17.17 -0.63
N SER A 33 -7.97 -16.14 0.17
CA SER A 33 -8.62 -15.92 1.46
C SER A 33 -9.75 -14.89 1.42
N GLY A 34 -9.88 -14.13 0.32
CA GLY A 34 -10.91 -13.09 0.19
C GLY A 34 -10.68 -11.86 1.07
N TYR A 35 -9.51 -11.74 1.72
CA TYR A 35 -9.16 -10.53 2.46
C TYR A 35 -8.95 -9.36 1.52
N VAL A 36 -9.64 -8.26 1.82
CA VAL A 36 -9.55 -7.00 1.09
C VAL A 36 -8.94 -5.96 2.01
N TYR A 37 -7.92 -5.27 1.51
CA TYR A 37 -7.31 -4.10 2.09
C TYR A 37 -7.64 -2.90 1.20
N VAL A 38 -8.03 -1.78 1.82
CA VAL A 38 -8.44 -0.56 1.11
C VAL A 38 -7.79 0.64 1.77
N GLU A 39 -7.20 1.52 0.97
CA GLU A 39 -6.67 2.80 1.47
C GLU A 39 -6.90 3.94 0.47
N ALA A 40 -7.04 5.16 0.99
CA ALA A 40 -7.13 6.37 0.17
C ALA A 40 -5.73 6.95 -0.05
N GLN A 41 -5.35 7.13 -1.31
CA GLN A 41 -4.05 7.65 -1.72
C GLN A 41 -4.21 8.96 -2.51
N ARG A 42 -3.17 9.81 -2.48
CA ARG A 42 -3.20 11.12 -3.16
C ARG A 42 -3.07 11.02 -4.69
N SER A 43 -2.46 9.95 -5.20
CA SER A 43 -2.15 9.76 -6.62
C SER A 43 -2.13 8.27 -6.97
N GLN A 44 -2.25 7.96 -8.27
CA GLN A 44 -2.17 6.61 -8.83
C GLN A 44 -0.80 6.31 -9.45
N ASP A 45 0.23 7.05 -9.06
CA ASP A 45 1.58 6.80 -9.54
C ASP A 45 2.17 5.50 -8.98
N ILE A 46 3.29 5.08 -9.59
CA ILE A 46 3.96 3.83 -9.24
C ILE A 46 4.48 3.87 -7.80
N ALA A 47 4.91 5.02 -7.30
CA ALA A 47 5.41 5.14 -5.93
C ALA A 47 4.29 4.87 -4.91
N ASN A 48 3.15 5.54 -5.06
CA ASN A 48 1.96 5.30 -4.23
C ASN A 48 1.49 3.85 -4.36
N LEU A 49 1.50 3.29 -5.57
CA LEU A 49 1.14 1.89 -5.80
C LEU A 49 2.07 0.95 -4.99
N MET A 50 3.40 1.12 -5.08
CA MET A 50 4.35 0.26 -4.36
C MET A 50 4.23 0.41 -2.84
N GLU A 51 4.06 1.62 -2.34
CA GLU A 51 3.88 1.85 -0.91
C GLU A 51 2.57 1.26 -0.38
N GLY A 52 1.47 1.38 -1.15
CA GLY A 52 0.18 0.81 -0.78
C GLY A 52 0.21 -0.71 -0.68
N HIS A 53 0.99 -1.36 -1.55
CA HIS A 53 1.28 -2.80 -1.39
C HIS A 53 2.08 -3.08 -0.12
N SER A 54 3.12 -2.30 0.18
CA SER A 54 3.94 -2.51 1.39
C SER A 54 3.08 -2.43 2.65
N ARG A 55 2.25 -1.39 2.77
CA ARG A 55 1.29 -1.21 3.88
C ARG A 55 0.23 -2.31 3.91
N GLY A 56 -0.31 -2.67 2.74
CA GLY A 56 -1.25 -3.77 2.61
C GLY A 56 -0.67 -5.09 3.10
N PHE A 57 0.57 -5.42 2.73
CA PHE A 57 1.28 -6.62 3.20
C PHE A 57 1.56 -6.58 4.69
N GLU A 58 1.91 -5.42 5.26
CA GLU A 58 2.08 -5.27 6.70
C GLU A 58 0.78 -5.51 7.46
N PHE A 59 -0.33 -4.95 6.97
CA PHE A 59 -1.64 -5.10 7.58
C PHE A 59 -2.06 -6.57 7.70
N ILE A 60 -1.83 -7.36 6.64
CA ILE A 60 -2.14 -8.80 6.64
C ILE A 60 -1.04 -9.67 7.28
N GLY A 61 0.00 -9.07 7.85
CA GLY A 61 1.11 -9.78 8.49
C GLY A 61 2.07 -10.48 7.52
N GLY A 62 2.01 -10.15 6.23
CA GLY A 62 2.87 -10.65 5.17
C GLY A 62 4.31 -10.09 5.21
N ALA A 63 5.08 -10.46 4.18
CA ALA A 63 6.43 -9.93 3.97
C ALA A 63 6.36 -8.63 3.16
N SER A 64 6.45 -7.49 3.83
CA SER A 64 6.65 -6.20 3.18
C SER A 64 8.12 -5.88 3.00
N ILE A 65 8.43 -4.89 2.16
CA ILE A 65 9.81 -4.45 1.94
C ILE A 65 10.42 -3.79 3.18
N GLU A 66 9.60 -3.09 4.00
CA GLU A 66 10.08 -2.55 5.27
C GLU A 66 10.41 -3.66 6.25
N ARG A 67 9.56 -4.71 6.32
CA ARG A 67 9.84 -5.87 7.17
C ARG A 67 11.14 -6.55 6.76
N LEU A 68 11.41 -6.70 5.47
CA LEU A 68 12.69 -7.22 4.97
C LEU A 68 13.88 -6.33 5.33
N ARG A 69 13.73 -5.00 5.34
CA ARG A 69 14.78 -4.07 5.81
C ARG A 69 15.05 -4.18 7.32
N ARG A 70 14.05 -4.59 8.11
CA ARG A 70 14.18 -4.78 9.56
C ARG A 70 14.68 -6.17 9.96
N VAL A 71 14.66 -7.15 9.04
CA VAL A 71 15.31 -8.44 9.30
C VAL A 71 16.82 -8.20 9.36
N PRO A 72 17.50 -8.48 10.49
CA PRO A 72 18.95 -8.47 10.49
C PRO A 72 19.38 -9.50 9.45
N LEU A 73 20.01 -9.04 8.37
CA LEU A 73 20.60 -9.85 7.31
C LEU A 73 21.75 -10.67 7.91
N GLY A 74 21.42 -11.71 8.66
CA GLY A 74 22.31 -12.77 9.12
C GLY A 74 22.40 -13.91 8.10
N ILE A 75 22.26 -13.59 6.81
CA ILE A 75 22.40 -14.56 5.73
C ILE A 75 23.64 -14.15 4.94
N GLU A 76 24.76 -14.79 5.27
CA GLU A 76 25.91 -14.80 4.39
C GLU A 76 25.44 -15.27 3.01
N SER A 77 25.70 -14.46 1.99
CA SER A 77 25.46 -14.83 0.59
C SER A 77 26.19 -16.15 0.29
N PRO A 78 25.51 -17.22 -0.16
CA PRO A 78 26.20 -18.43 -0.60
C PRO A 78 26.75 -18.31 -2.03
N ILE A 79 26.85 -17.10 -2.57
CA ILE A 79 27.39 -16.85 -3.91
C ILE A 79 28.53 -15.86 -3.78
N GLY A 80 29.68 -16.41 -3.39
CA GLY A 80 30.96 -15.88 -3.82
C GLY A 80 31.16 -16.18 -5.31
N VAL A 81 32.17 -15.53 -5.88
CA VAL A 81 32.82 -15.87 -7.16
C VAL A 81 32.72 -17.34 -7.54
#